data_AF-A0A6A1JZ63-F1
#
_entry.id   AF-A0A6A1JZ63-F1
#
_cell.length_a   1.000
_cell.length_b   1.000
_cell.length_c   1.000
_cell.angle_alpha   90.00
_cell.angle_beta   90.00
_cell.angle_gamma   90.00
#
_symmetry.space_group_name_H-M   'P 1'
#
loop_
_entity.id
_entity.type
_entity.pdbx_description
1 polymer ?
#
loop_
_entity_poly.entity_id
_entity_poly.type
_entity_poly.pdbx_seq_one_letter_code
_entity_poly.pdbx_strand_id
1 'polypeptide(L)'
;MKRMVYLVACLPFWLTSCEEKVTALHFNEAEQVFEIGKESELRFLNETFEIKDKNMEAQTLLTDAGKEIPADEVRIKLVKDIEISGEWTPIKFPVREFDGNGHTITFDGIRVVIEESSQGSFSAGLFDEMGGEKETVVKDLTLAGDMTIDAQKREDGYILSGGSLAGEFKNGCIENCTSKVDISFADNKGICTLWLGGLIGHLNSYGSEVEVTLRGKVVNEGNITVNPCSNADIGGVIGVVTNYGKVFIKGDVCVENKGNLTVQWKADAQPEHNCIGGVFGQFWTNETDIEHLHNWGNIRLDTQNTSATFEIGGVCGNLQPHNYERIYPLDLYNAGNIEIKNDLTSEYSCVGGIIGSFGGCSLHRVINEGRIVLSGKGSEYISGLLGAESPIHGNCYLYSCCKDKIGTYPVWNIHYPVSKQIPCKEKHETES
;
A
#
# COMPACT_ATOMS: atom_id res chain seq x y z
N MET A 1 59.00 23.00 -10.83
CA MET A 1 58.82 21.53 -10.77
C MET A 1 57.61 21.24 -9.89
N LYS A 2 56.44 20.98 -10.52
CA LYS A 2 55.67 19.70 -10.44
C LYS A 2 55.25 19.35 -9.00
N ARG A 3 53.96 19.30 -8.63
CA ARG A 3 52.88 18.51 -9.27
C ARG A 3 51.48 19.14 -9.11
N MET A 4 50.79 19.31 -10.23
CA MET A 4 49.34 19.16 -10.37
C MET A 4 48.99 17.67 -10.27
N VAL A 5 47.92 17.29 -9.54
CA VAL A 5 47.09 16.12 -9.86
C VAL A 5 45.64 16.41 -9.41
N TYR A 6 44.80 16.69 -10.41
CA TYR A 6 43.38 16.39 -10.59
C TYR A 6 42.44 16.25 -9.36
N LEU A 7 41.64 17.29 -9.13
CA LEU A 7 40.24 17.14 -8.71
C LEU A 7 39.43 16.74 -9.95
N VAL A 8 39.05 15.47 -10.06
CA VAL A 8 38.00 15.05 -10.98
C VAL A 8 36.69 15.26 -10.24
N ALA A 9 36.00 16.36 -10.56
CA ALA A 9 34.61 16.54 -10.18
C ALA A 9 33.79 15.49 -10.94
N CYS A 10 33.30 14.49 -10.21
CA CYS A 10 32.22 13.62 -10.69
C CYS A 10 30.92 14.43 -10.69
N LEU A 11 30.71 15.24 -11.73
CA LEU A 11 29.36 15.66 -12.11
C LEU A 11 28.75 14.51 -12.93
N PRO A 12 27.68 13.85 -12.47
CA PRO A 12 26.89 13.04 -13.37
C PRO A 12 26.29 13.98 -14.41
N PHE A 13 26.80 13.90 -15.63
CA PHE A 13 26.22 14.54 -16.80
C PHE A 13 24.84 13.94 -17.02
N TRP A 14 23.81 14.64 -16.53
CA TRP A 14 22.43 14.43 -16.94
C TRP A 14 22.33 14.88 -18.39
N LEU A 15 22.34 13.92 -19.31
CA LEU A 15 21.85 14.10 -20.68
C LEU A 15 20.35 13.85 -20.64
N THR A 16 19.59 14.81 -20.12
CA THR A 16 18.15 14.90 -20.36
C THR A 16 17.88 16.16 -21.18
N SER A 17 16.85 16.09 -22.00
CA SER A 17 16.49 17.05 -23.05
C SER A 17 16.61 18.51 -22.62
N CYS A 18 16.97 19.40 -23.57
CA CYS A 18 16.89 20.86 -23.42
C CYS A 18 15.43 21.34 -23.26
N GLU A 19 14.75 20.95 -22.19
CA GLU A 19 13.55 21.64 -21.73
C GLU A 19 13.97 22.88 -20.95
N GLU A 20 13.29 24.00 -21.23
CA GLU A 20 13.47 25.21 -20.44
C GLU A 20 13.13 24.92 -18.98
N LYS A 21 13.94 25.44 -18.06
CA LYS A 21 13.68 25.29 -16.62
C LYS A 21 12.30 25.86 -16.29
N VAL A 22 11.44 25.04 -15.69
CA VAL A 22 10.15 25.48 -15.15
C VAL A 22 10.40 26.42 -13.97
N THR A 23 9.84 27.63 -14.01
CA THR A 23 9.97 28.64 -12.95
C THR A 23 8.64 29.00 -12.30
N ALA A 24 7.53 28.63 -12.93
CA ALA A 24 6.16 28.75 -12.42
C ALA A 24 5.26 27.73 -13.14
N LEU A 25 4.11 27.41 -12.54
CA LEU A 25 3.10 26.54 -13.15
C LEU A 25 1.93 27.36 -13.69
N HIS A 26 1.31 26.87 -14.77
CA HIS A 26 0.10 27.48 -15.29
C HIS A 26 -1.04 27.34 -14.27
N PHE A 27 -1.67 28.46 -13.93
CA PHE A 27 -2.80 28.48 -13.00
C PHE A 27 -4.09 28.87 -13.72
N ASN A 28 -5.06 27.95 -13.72
CA ASN A 28 -6.37 28.19 -14.27
C ASN A 28 -7.23 28.92 -13.23
N GLU A 29 -7.37 30.24 -13.40
CA GLU A 29 -8.14 31.10 -12.50
C GLU A 29 -9.64 30.76 -12.47
N ALA A 30 -10.21 30.14 -13.51
CA ALA A 30 -11.62 29.79 -13.51
C ALA A 30 -11.91 28.56 -12.63
N GLU A 31 -11.02 27.57 -12.66
CA GLU A 31 -11.16 26.33 -11.88
C GLU A 31 -10.42 26.38 -10.53
N GLN A 32 -9.56 27.38 -10.34
CA GLN A 32 -8.64 27.54 -9.20
C GLN A 32 -7.75 26.30 -9.03
N VAL A 33 -7.11 25.86 -10.11
CA VAL A 33 -6.21 24.69 -10.16
C VAL A 33 -4.93 25.01 -10.93
N PHE A 34 -3.85 24.33 -10.58
CA PHE A 34 -2.64 24.24 -11.37
C PHE A 34 -2.78 23.12 -12.41
N GLU A 35 -2.52 23.43 -13.67
CA GLU A 35 -2.54 22.46 -14.75
C GLU A 35 -1.14 21.89 -14.97
N ILE A 36 -1.01 20.56 -14.92
CA ILE A 36 0.25 19.85 -15.16
C ILE A 36 0.07 18.91 -16.36
N GLY A 37 1.01 18.96 -17.31
CA GLY A 37 1.02 18.13 -18.50
C GLY A 37 2.41 17.61 -18.89
N LYS A 38 3.41 17.77 -18.03
CA LYS A 38 4.81 17.37 -18.29
C LYS A 38 5.52 16.85 -17.05
N GLU A 39 6.54 16.03 -17.27
CA GLU A 39 7.43 15.53 -16.21
C GLU A 39 8.17 16.67 -15.48
N SER A 40 8.67 17.67 -16.22
CA SER A 40 9.41 18.81 -15.65
C SER A 40 8.57 19.65 -14.69
N GLU A 41 7.27 19.74 -14.92
CA GLU A 41 6.30 20.42 -14.05
C GLU A 41 6.03 19.62 -12.76
N LEU A 42 5.98 18.29 -12.82
CA LEU A 42 5.93 17.44 -11.62
C LEU A 42 7.20 17.59 -10.78
N ARG A 43 8.38 17.56 -11.43
CA ARG A 43 9.68 17.72 -10.74
C ARG A 43 9.83 19.10 -10.10
N PHE A 44 9.24 20.15 -10.70
CA PHE A 44 9.24 21.50 -10.15
C PHE A 44 8.57 21.61 -8.77
N LEU A 45 7.61 20.74 -8.45
CA LEU A 45 7.00 20.68 -7.11
C LEU A 45 8.06 20.40 -6.02
N ASN A 46 8.95 19.45 -6.28
CA ASN A 46 10.05 19.14 -5.36
C ASN A 46 11.09 20.26 -5.26
N GLU A 47 11.45 20.88 -6.39
CA GLU A 47 12.35 22.04 -6.37
C GLU A 47 11.80 23.17 -5.49
N THR A 48 10.49 23.45 -5.61
CA THR A 48 9.81 24.46 -4.80
C THR A 48 9.82 24.09 -3.32
N PHE A 49 9.49 22.84 -2.99
CA PHE A 49 9.51 22.34 -1.62
C PHE A 49 10.89 22.50 -0.98
N GLU A 50 11.95 22.04 -1.66
CA GLU A 50 13.31 22.08 -1.14
C GLU A 50 13.84 23.49 -0.88
N ILE A 51 13.53 24.45 -1.77
CA ILE A 51 13.96 25.84 -1.60
C ILE A 51 13.30 26.45 -0.38
N LYS A 52 11.98 26.27 -0.24
CA LYS A 52 11.21 26.84 0.87
C LYS A 52 11.53 26.16 2.21
N ASP A 53 11.74 24.85 2.21
CA ASP A 53 12.15 24.10 3.40
C ASP A 53 13.52 24.55 3.92
N LYS A 54 14.51 24.68 3.02
CA LYS A 54 15.85 25.22 3.37
C LYS A 54 15.79 26.65 3.92
N ASN A 55 14.84 27.44 3.46
CA ASN A 55 14.65 28.82 3.92
C ASN A 55 13.72 28.93 5.15
N MET A 56 13.14 27.82 5.62
CA MET A 56 12.12 27.79 6.67
C MET A 56 10.91 28.69 6.35
N GLU A 57 10.53 28.75 5.07
CA GLU A 57 9.39 29.53 4.58
C GLU A 57 8.10 28.72 4.59
N ALA A 58 6.96 29.42 4.64
CA ALA A 58 5.68 28.78 4.40
C ALA A 58 5.65 28.18 2.98
N GLN A 59 5.17 26.94 2.89
CA GLN A 59 5.03 26.24 1.62
C GLN A 59 3.95 26.92 0.77
N THR A 60 4.37 27.47 -0.37
CA THR A 60 3.50 28.12 -1.35
C THR A 60 3.95 27.73 -2.76
N LEU A 61 3.03 27.77 -3.73
CA LEU A 61 3.30 27.49 -5.13
C LEU A 61 3.04 28.73 -5.99
N LEU A 62 3.99 29.06 -6.86
CA LEU A 62 3.94 30.27 -7.68
C LEU A 62 3.17 30.02 -8.97
N THR A 63 2.18 30.88 -9.25
CA THR A 63 1.47 30.92 -10.54
C THR A 63 2.30 31.63 -11.61
N ASP A 64 2.01 31.34 -12.88
CA ASP A 64 2.52 32.07 -14.05
C ASP A 64 2.21 33.58 -14.05
N ALA A 65 1.17 34.01 -13.33
CA ALA A 65 0.84 35.41 -13.07
C ALA A 65 1.61 36.04 -11.88
N GLY A 66 2.48 35.27 -11.20
CA GLY A 66 3.30 35.74 -10.09
C GLY A 66 2.59 35.80 -8.74
N LYS A 67 1.46 35.12 -8.59
CA LYS A 67 0.72 34.98 -7.32
C LYS A 67 1.21 33.73 -6.59
N GLU A 68 1.37 33.80 -5.27
CA GLU A 68 1.66 32.62 -4.45
C GLU A 68 0.37 32.03 -3.87
N ILE A 69 0.20 30.72 -4.01
CA ILE A 69 -0.92 29.96 -3.44
C ILE A 69 -0.39 29.12 -2.26
N PRO A 70 -0.99 29.20 -1.06
CA PRO A 70 -0.64 28.33 0.07
C PRO A 70 -0.75 26.84 -0.27
N ALA A 71 0.22 26.02 0.16
CA ALA A 71 0.28 24.59 -0.21
C ALA A 71 -0.97 23.80 0.20
N ASP A 72 -1.61 24.18 1.30
CA ASP A 72 -2.87 23.62 1.79
C ASP A 72 -4.12 24.05 0.98
N GLU A 73 -3.95 24.95 0.00
CA GLU A 73 -4.96 25.34 -0.98
C GLU A 73 -4.60 24.89 -2.39
N VAL A 74 -3.40 24.35 -2.61
CA VAL A 74 -2.94 23.90 -3.93
C VAL A 74 -3.77 22.72 -4.40
N ARG A 75 -4.39 22.89 -5.56
CA ARG A 75 -5.13 21.86 -6.30
C ARG A 75 -4.46 21.67 -7.64
N ILE A 76 -4.15 20.44 -7.99
CA ILE A 76 -3.49 20.06 -9.24
C ILE A 76 -4.47 19.27 -10.09
N LYS A 77 -4.46 19.55 -11.40
CA LYS A 77 -5.21 18.81 -12.41
C LYS A 77 -4.29 18.43 -13.56
N LEU A 78 -4.28 17.15 -13.91
CA LEU A 78 -3.60 16.72 -15.12
C LEU A 78 -4.38 17.14 -16.37
N VAL A 79 -3.66 17.66 -17.36
CA VAL A 79 -4.23 18.02 -18.67
C VAL A 79 -3.75 17.12 -19.80
N LYS A 80 -2.80 16.23 -19.51
CA LYS A 80 -2.22 15.24 -20.42
C LYS A 80 -1.73 14.03 -19.63
N ASP A 81 -1.56 12.92 -20.35
CA ASP A 81 -0.76 11.81 -19.85
C ASP A 81 0.71 12.24 -19.75
N ILE A 82 1.42 11.71 -18.76
CA ILE A 82 2.81 12.07 -18.46
C ILE A 82 3.64 10.80 -18.35
N GLU A 83 4.82 10.81 -18.95
CA GLU A 83 5.82 9.76 -18.78
C GLU A 83 6.93 10.32 -17.88
N ILE A 84 7.33 9.57 -16.86
CA ILE A 84 8.48 9.88 -16.01
C ILE A 84 9.54 8.79 -16.15
N SER A 85 10.81 9.17 -16.20
CA SER A 85 11.91 8.24 -16.47
C SER A 85 13.12 8.48 -15.57
N GLY A 86 13.98 7.46 -15.49
CA GLY A 86 15.24 7.53 -14.75
C GLY A 86 15.09 7.48 -13.23
N GLU A 87 16.00 8.14 -12.52
CA GLU A 87 15.92 8.21 -11.06
C GLU A 87 14.79 9.15 -10.63
N TRP A 88 13.96 8.66 -9.72
CA TRP A 88 12.78 9.37 -9.24
C TRP A 88 12.89 9.66 -7.74
N THR A 89 12.65 10.92 -7.41
CA THR A 89 12.45 11.38 -6.03
C THR A 89 10.96 11.62 -5.86
N PRO A 90 10.27 10.90 -4.95
CA PRO A 90 8.86 11.11 -4.68
C PRO A 90 8.53 12.57 -4.37
N ILE A 91 7.35 13.03 -4.78
CA ILE A 91 6.91 14.41 -4.56
C ILE A 91 6.63 14.65 -3.08
N LYS A 92 7.33 15.63 -2.50
CA LYS A 92 7.20 16.05 -1.08
C LYS A 92 6.34 17.29 -0.90
N PHE A 93 6.05 18.00 -1.98
CA PHE A 93 5.23 19.21 -1.92
C PHE A 93 3.79 18.85 -1.49
N PRO A 94 3.25 19.47 -0.44
CA PRO A 94 1.90 19.17 0.01
C PRO A 94 0.86 19.64 -1.02
N VAL A 95 -0.14 18.80 -1.27
CA VAL A 95 -1.23 19.08 -2.22
C VAL A 95 -2.56 18.80 -1.56
N ARG A 96 -3.51 19.72 -1.67
CA ARG A 96 -4.88 19.52 -1.18
C ARG A 96 -5.68 18.60 -2.10
N GLU A 97 -5.50 18.76 -3.41
CA GLU A 97 -6.16 17.91 -4.40
C GLU A 97 -5.18 17.56 -5.52
N PHE A 98 -5.18 16.29 -5.91
CA PHE A 98 -4.52 15.81 -7.12
C PHE A 98 -5.53 15.08 -7.99
N ASP A 99 -6.02 15.77 -9.00
CA ASP A 99 -7.00 15.27 -9.96
C ASP A 99 -6.27 14.77 -11.21
N GLY A 100 -6.25 13.45 -11.38
CA GLY A 100 -5.75 12.81 -12.58
C GLY A 100 -6.59 13.14 -13.81
N ASN A 101 -7.85 13.56 -13.64
CA ASN A 101 -8.75 13.98 -14.72
C ASN A 101 -8.86 12.92 -15.85
N GLY A 102 -8.78 11.63 -15.46
CA GLY A 102 -8.78 10.48 -16.36
C GLY A 102 -7.45 10.21 -17.08
N HIS A 103 -6.39 10.95 -16.78
CA HIS A 103 -5.06 10.78 -17.37
C HIS A 103 -4.21 9.74 -16.64
N THR A 104 -3.16 9.31 -17.35
CA THR A 104 -2.17 8.33 -16.86
C THR A 104 -0.82 8.99 -16.60
N ILE A 105 -0.18 8.62 -15.48
CA ILE A 105 1.26 8.82 -15.29
C ILE A 105 1.96 7.47 -15.45
N THR A 106 2.88 7.38 -16.42
CA THR A 106 3.65 6.17 -16.73
C THR A 106 5.05 6.27 -16.15
N PHE A 107 5.43 5.26 -15.37
CA PHE A 107 6.77 5.05 -14.84
C PHE A 107 7.58 4.23 -15.85
N ASP A 108 8.41 4.90 -16.66
CA ASP A 108 9.28 4.24 -17.64
C ASP A 108 10.56 3.73 -16.95
N GLY A 109 10.43 2.59 -16.28
CA GLY A 109 11.54 1.91 -15.59
C GLY A 109 12.17 2.77 -14.51
N ILE A 110 11.36 3.45 -13.69
CA ILE A 110 11.89 4.38 -12.69
C ILE A 110 12.62 3.62 -11.59
N ARG A 111 13.65 4.26 -11.05
CA ARG A 111 14.40 3.75 -9.90
C ARG A 111 14.33 4.72 -8.74
N VAL A 112 13.81 4.26 -7.61
CA VAL A 112 13.84 4.98 -6.33
C VAL A 112 15.01 4.42 -5.53
N VAL A 113 16.01 5.27 -5.26
CA VAL A 113 17.24 4.86 -4.57
C VAL A 113 17.20 5.37 -3.13
N ILE A 114 17.37 4.46 -2.17
CA ILE A 114 17.50 4.82 -0.76
C ILE A 114 18.98 5.01 -0.42
N GLU A 115 19.41 6.26 -0.15
CA GLU A 115 20.82 6.61 0.07
C GLU A 115 21.37 6.12 1.43
N GLU A 116 22.70 5.94 1.53
CA GLU A 116 23.41 5.38 2.71
C GLU A 116 23.45 6.30 3.95
N SER A 117 23.36 7.63 3.79
CA SER A 117 23.68 8.59 4.85
C SER A 117 22.49 9.05 5.70
N SER A 118 21.29 8.61 5.37
CA SER A 118 20.03 9.05 5.98
C SER A 118 19.50 8.00 6.96
N GLN A 119 19.65 8.21 8.27
CA GLN A 119 18.90 7.39 9.24
C GLN A 119 17.41 7.77 9.13
N GLY A 120 16.48 6.82 9.10
CA GLY A 120 15.05 7.15 9.25
C GLY A 120 14.04 6.29 8.48
N SER A 121 12.87 6.90 8.28
CA SER A 121 11.76 6.40 7.47
C SER A 121 11.87 6.96 6.05
N PHE A 122 11.55 6.12 5.08
CA PHE A 122 11.59 6.47 3.67
C PHE A 122 10.25 6.15 3.01
N SER A 123 9.96 6.90 1.96
CA SER A 123 8.78 6.71 1.14
C SER A 123 9.17 6.44 -0.31
N ALA A 124 8.38 5.63 -1.00
CA ALA A 124 8.49 5.42 -2.43
C ALA A 124 7.11 5.50 -3.10
N GLY A 125 7.05 6.19 -4.24
CA GLY A 125 5.82 6.42 -4.99
C GLY A 125 5.90 7.64 -5.90
N LEU A 126 4.78 8.01 -6.52
CA LEU A 126 4.64 9.33 -7.12
C LEU A 126 4.83 10.41 -6.05
N PHE A 127 4.23 10.21 -4.88
CA PHE A 127 4.35 11.06 -3.70
C PHE A 127 5.13 10.38 -2.58
N ASP A 128 5.84 11.19 -1.80
CA ASP A 128 6.46 10.74 -0.54
C ASP A 128 5.34 10.49 0.48
N GLU A 129 4.63 11.56 0.80
CA GLU A 129 3.48 11.58 1.69
C GLU A 129 2.37 12.42 1.05
N MET A 130 1.13 11.95 1.18
CA MET A 130 -0.07 12.75 0.90
C MET A 130 -0.96 12.81 2.13
N GLY A 131 -1.67 13.92 2.30
CA GLY A 131 -2.60 14.06 3.42
C GLY A 131 -2.16 14.99 4.54
N GLY A 132 -2.84 14.86 5.69
CA GLY A 132 -2.50 15.59 6.92
C GLY A 132 -3.73 16.04 7.70
N GLU A 133 -3.69 17.22 8.32
CA GLU A 133 -4.86 17.76 9.05
C GLU A 133 -5.99 18.25 8.13
N LYS A 134 -5.69 18.42 6.84
CA LYS A 134 -6.63 18.90 5.84
C LYS A 134 -6.92 17.79 4.85
N GLU A 135 -8.19 17.42 4.73
CA GLU A 135 -8.71 16.32 3.91
C GLU A 135 -8.20 16.41 2.46
N THR A 136 -7.14 15.66 2.17
CA THR A 136 -6.53 15.62 0.84
C THR A 136 -7.34 14.69 -0.06
N VAL A 137 -7.53 15.05 -1.33
CA VAL A 137 -8.25 14.23 -2.30
C VAL A 137 -7.34 13.85 -3.46
N VAL A 138 -7.25 12.57 -3.76
CA VAL A 138 -6.64 12.07 -5.01
C VAL A 138 -7.72 11.36 -5.79
N LYS A 139 -7.91 11.75 -7.06
CA LYS A 139 -8.98 11.16 -7.86
C LYS A 139 -8.65 10.97 -9.33
N ASP A 140 -9.38 10.04 -9.95
CA ASP A 140 -9.45 9.84 -11.40
C ASP A 140 -8.06 9.69 -12.07
N LEU A 141 -7.17 8.95 -11.42
CA LEU A 141 -5.76 8.80 -11.81
C LEU A 141 -5.43 7.34 -12.13
N THR A 142 -4.74 7.13 -13.25
CA THR A 142 -4.07 5.85 -13.54
C THR A 142 -2.56 6.00 -13.42
N LEU A 143 -1.92 5.05 -12.73
CA LEU A 143 -0.47 4.91 -12.67
C LEU A 143 -0.10 3.63 -13.42
N ALA A 144 0.94 3.65 -14.26
CA ALA A 144 1.32 2.50 -15.08
C ALA A 144 2.84 2.36 -15.22
N GLY A 145 3.32 1.22 -15.70
CA GLY A 145 4.74 0.99 -16.00
C GLY A 145 5.45 0.19 -14.90
N ASP A 146 6.71 0.51 -14.65
CA ASP A 146 7.59 -0.27 -13.77
C ASP A 146 8.30 0.63 -12.76
N MET A 147 8.34 0.18 -11.50
CA MET A 147 9.09 0.84 -10.43
C MET A 147 10.00 -0.15 -9.73
N THR A 148 11.29 0.20 -9.62
CA THR A 148 12.24 -0.51 -8.77
C THR A 148 12.65 0.36 -7.59
N ILE A 149 12.42 -0.16 -6.38
CA ILE A 149 12.91 0.43 -5.13
C ILE A 149 14.18 -0.32 -4.74
N ASP A 150 15.32 0.35 -4.84
CA ASP A 150 16.64 -0.21 -4.58
C ASP A 150 17.22 0.35 -3.28
N ALA A 151 17.33 -0.52 -2.29
CA ALA A 151 17.90 -0.22 -0.99
C ALA A 151 19.15 -1.04 -0.67
N GLN A 152 19.78 -1.67 -1.68
CA GLN A 152 20.89 -2.62 -1.49
C GLN A 152 22.15 -2.00 -0.89
N LYS A 153 22.30 -0.68 -0.97
CA LYS A 153 23.47 0.06 -0.48
C LYS A 153 23.40 0.35 1.03
N ARG A 154 22.23 0.26 1.66
CA ARG A 154 22.02 0.58 3.08
C ARG A 154 22.85 -0.30 4.00
N GLU A 155 23.41 0.24 5.08
CA GLU A 155 24.22 -0.52 6.06
C GLU A 155 23.55 -0.65 7.43
N ASP A 156 22.52 0.15 7.67
CA ASP A 156 21.79 0.37 8.90
C ASP A 156 20.29 0.11 8.71
N GLY A 157 19.61 -0.28 9.80
CA GLY A 157 18.16 -0.54 9.76
C GLY A 157 17.36 0.70 9.38
N TYR A 158 16.29 0.51 8.62
CA TYR A 158 15.42 1.59 8.14
C TYR A 158 13.97 1.10 7.95
N ILE A 159 13.04 2.04 7.88
CA ILE A 159 11.65 1.78 7.53
C ILE A 159 11.40 2.29 6.12
N LEU A 160 10.69 1.52 5.30
CA LEU A 160 10.27 1.94 3.97
C LEU A 160 8.77 1.70 3.80
N SER A 161 8.06 2.78 3.43
CA SER A 161 6.67 2.73 2.97
C SER A 161 6.64 2.91 1.46
N GLY A 162 6.08 1.98 0.71
CA GLY A 162 6.07 2.03 -0.75
C GLY A 162 4.70 1.75 -1.38
N GLY A 163 4.35 2.53 -2.39
CA GLY A 163 3.24 2.23 -3.29
C GLY A 163 3.30 3.11 -4.53
N SER A 164 2.61 2.74 -5.61
CA SER A 164 2.73 3.51 -6.85
C SER A 164 2.29 4.98 -6.66
N LEU A 165 1.27 5.20 -5.85
CA LEU A 165 0.73 6.54 -5.58
C LEU A 165 1.54 7.23 -4.49
N ALA A 166 1.68 6.62 -3.31
CA ALA A 166 2.42 7.24 -2.22
C ALA A 166 3.06 6.21 -1.28
N GLY A 167 4.14 6.62 -0.62
CA GLY A 167 4.66 5.88 0.52
C GLY A 167 3.68 5.96 1.69
N GLU A 168 3.30 7.17 2.10
CA GLU A 168 2.32 7.42 3.16
C GLU A 168 1.09 8.18 2.66
N PHE A 169 -0.09 7.80 3.16
CA PHE A 169 -1.34 8.53 2.93
C PHE A 169 -2.07 8.78 4.25
N LYS A 170 -2.35 10.04 4.57
CA LYS A 170 -2.94 10.47 5.84
C LYS A 170 -4.29 11.14 5.61
N ASN A 171 -5.32 10.78 6.38
CA ASN A 171 -6.50 11.65 6.59
C ASN A 171 -7.07 12.31 5.30
N GLY A 172 -7.63 11.52 4.38
CA GLY A 172 -8.04 12.02 3.07
C GLY A 172 -8.90 11.03 2.28
N CYS A 173 -9.12 11.32 0.99
CA CYS A 173 -9.93 10.52 0.09
C CYS A 173 -9.12 10.04 -1.12
N ILE A 174 -9.21 8.75 -1.42
CA ILE A 174 -8.74 8.17 -2.67
C ILE A 174 -9.97 7.70 -3.46
N GLU A 175 -10.13 8.21 -4.67
CA GLU A 175 -11.33 7.98 -5.49
C GLU A 175 -10.95 7.60 -6.92
N ASN A 176 -11.44 6.47 -7.44
CA ASN A 176 -11.22 6.08 -8.85
C ASN A 176 -9.74 6.02 -9.28
N CYS A 177 -8.85 5.57 -8.38
CA CYS A 177 -7.42 5.43 -8.66
C CYS A 177 -7.06 3.99 -9.02
N THR A 178 -6.29 3.81 -10.09
CA THR A 178 -5.82 2.50 -10.54
C THR A 178 -4.30 2.48 -10.68
N SER A 179 -3.64 1.52 -10.01
CA SER A 179 -2.25 1.18 -10.27
C SER A 179 -2.17 0.01 -11.25
N LYS A 180 -1.38 0.16 -12.30
CA LYS A 180 -0.92 -0.89 -13.23
C LYS A 180 0.60 -0.99 -13.20
N VAL A 181 1.20 -0.59 -12.10
CA VAL A 181 2.65 -0.52 -11.93
C VAL A 181 3.16 -1.86 -11.43
N ASP A 182 4.10 -2.47 -12.14
CA ASP A 182 4.88 -3.57 -11.58
C ASP A 182 5.91 -3.00 -10.60
N ILE A 183 5.73 -3.29 -9.30
CA ILE A 183 6.60 -2.80 -8.23
C ILE A 183 7.58 -3.89 -7.81
N SER A 184 8.87 -3.56 -7.81
CA SER A 184 9.94 -4.44 -7.38
C SER A 184 10.74 -3.83 -6.23
N PHE A 185 10.90 -4.57 -5.15
CA PHE A 185 11.74 -4.19 -4.01
C PHE A 185 12.84 -5.22 -3.76
N ALA A 186 14.04 -4.75 -3.46
CA ALA A 186 15.15 -5.60 -3.09
C ALA A 186 15.99 -5.05 -1.92
N ASP A 187 16.12 -5.85 -0.86
CA ASP A 187 17.04 -5.63 0.26
C ASP A 187 17.78 -6.93 0.60
N ASN A 188 18.94 -7.14 -0.02
CA ASN A 188 19.75 -8.33 0.18
C ASN A 188 20.26 -8.50 1.63
N LYS A 189 20.29 -7.42 2.42
CA LYS A 189 20.76 -7.46 3.81
C LYS A 189 19.62 -7.83 4.75
N GLY A 190 18.39 -7.50 4.38
CA GLY A 190 17.18 -7.81 5.12
C GLY A 190 17.14 -7.03 6.44
N ILE A 191 17.46 -5.73 6.35
CA ILE A 191 17.52 -4.77 7.46
C ILE A 191 16.37 -3.74 7.38
N CYS A 192 15.56 -3.82 6.33
CA CYS A 192 14.34 -3.06 6.15
C CYS A 192 13.18 -3.60 7.00
N THR A 193 12.43 -2.69 7.62
CA THR A 193 11.01 -2.89 7.92
C THR A 193 10.20 -2.33 6.75
N LEU A 194 9.53 -3.20 6.00
CA LEU A 194 8.87 -2.84 4.75
C LEU A 194 7.35 -2.80 4.89
N TRP A 195 6.73 -1.70 4.45
CA TRP A 195 5.28 -1.60 4.24
C TRP A 195 5.02 -1.32 2.77
N LEU A 196 4.49 -2.31 2.04
CA LEU A 196 4.38 -2.24 0.59
C LEU A 196 2.96 -2.53 0.10
N GLY A 197 2.40 -1.60 -0.66
CA GLY A 197 1.14 -1.75 -1.37
C GLY A 197 1.28 -1.48 -2.86
N GLY A 198 0.31 -1.93 -3.66
CA GLY A 198 0.25 -1.59 -5.09
C GLY A 198 -0.01 -0.09 -5.32
N LEU A 199 -0.78 0.54 -4.43
CA LEU A 199 -1.06 1.98 -4.44
C LEU A 199 -0.37 2.71 -3.29
N ILE A 200 -0.51 2.23 -2.04
CA ILE A 200 -0.05 2.93 -0.83
C ILE A 200 0.76 1.99 0.07
N GLY A 201 1.90 2.45 0.57
CA GLY A 201 2.67 1.70 1.57
C GLY A 201 1.98 1.68 2.92
N HIS A 202 1.73 2.87 3.47
CA HIS A 202 1.11 3.07 4.78
C HIS A 202 -0.04 4.07 4.70
N LEU A 203 -1.24 3.59 4.99
CA LEU A 203 -2.44 4.41 5.15
C LEU A 203 -2.66 4.65 6.64
N ASN A 204 -2.64 5.92 7.03
CA ASN A 204 -2.74 6.33 8.42
C ASN A 204 -3.92 7.28 8.62
N SER A 205 -4.65 7.09 9.72
CA SER A 205 -5.67 8.05 10.15
C SER A 205 -5.49 8.38 11.63
N TYR A 206 -5.50 9.67 11.94
CA TYR A 206 -5.35 10.19 13.29
C TYR A 206 -6.20 11.44 13.50
N GLY A 207 -6.76 11.55 14.72
CA GLY A 207 -7.70 12.61 15.08
C GLY A 207 -9.15 12.11 15.07
N SER A 208 -9.96 12.59 16.01
CA SER A 208 -11.34 12.12 16.21
C SER A 208 -12.33 12.62 15.15
N GLU A 209 -11.95 13.64 14.37
CA GLU A 209 -12.82 14.28 13.36
C GLU A 209 -12.32 14.06 11.93
N VAL A 210 -11.23 13.31 11.73
CA VAL A 210 -10.63 13.14 10.41
C VAL A 210 -10.65 11.67 10.01
N GLU A 211 -11.15 11.40 8.82
CA GLU A 211 -11.38 10.06 8.29
C GLU A 211 -10.51 9.81 7.07
N VAL A 212 -10.18 8.55 6.82
CA VAL A 212 -9.70 8.14 5.49
C VAL A 212 -10.83 7.46 4.76
N THR A 213 -11.14 7.92 3.55
CA THR A 213 -12.22 7.37 2.73
C THR A 213 -11.67 6.78 1.43
N LEU A 214 -12.11 5.58 1.08
CA LEU A 214 -11.92 5.02 -0.26
C LEU A 214 -13.26 5.06 -0.99
N ARG A 215 -13.28 5.56 -2.25
CA ARG A 215 -14.51 5.71 -3.06
C ARG A 215 -14.35 5.18 -4.46
N GLY A 216 -15.47 4.75 -5.04
CA GLY A 216 -15.51 4.22 -6.40
C GLY A 216 -14.52 3.07 -6.56
N LYS A 217 -13.67 3.12 -7.59
CA LYS A 217 -12.72 2.04 -7.87
C LYS A 217 -11.32 2.36 -7.35
N VAL A 218 -10.82 1.57 -6.40
CA VAL A 218 -9.44 1.64 -5.92
C VAL A 218 -8.77 0.31 -6.23
N VAL A 219 -7.98 0.27 -7.30
CA VAL A 219 -7.58 -1.00 -7.93
C VAL A 219 -6.06 -1.07 -8.09
N ASN A 220 -5.48 -2.22 -7.77
CA ASN A 220 -4.16 -2.60 -8.23
C ASN A 220 -4.24 -3.73 -9.27
N GLU A 221 -3.66 -3.52 -10.45
CA GLU A 221 -3.52 -4.51 -11.53
C GLU A 221 -2.05 -4.92 -11.75
N GLY A 222 -1.10 -4.16 -11.22
CA GLY A 222 0.34 -4.42 -11.34
C GLY A 222 0.85 -5.45 -10.32
N ASN A 223 1.89 -6.18 -10.66
CA ASN A 223 2.46 -7.20 -9.79
C ASN A 223 3.38 -6.56 -8.73
N ILE A 224 3.48 -7.21 -7.57
CA ILE A 224 4.41 -6.82 -6.51
C ILE A 224 5.41 -7.96 -6.32
N THR A 225 6.70 -7.63 -6.43
CA THR A 225 7.80 -8.58 -6.24
C THR A 225 8.77 -8.09 -5.17
N VAL A 226 8.98 -8.91 -4.14
CA VAL A 226 9.83 -8.59 -2.98
C VAL A 226 10.91 -9.66 -2.84
N ASN A 227 12.19 -9.29 -3.05
CA ASN A 227 13.30 -10.24 -3.13
C ASN A 227 14.61 -9.72 -2.52
N PRO A 228 15.21 -10.47 -1.56
CA PRO A 228 14.56 -11.02 -0.38
C PRO A 228 14.22 -9.93 0.66
N CYS A 229 13.43 -10.26 1.67
CA CYS A 229 13.16 -9.39 2.84
C CYS A 229 13.17 -10.19 4.17
N SER A 230 13.23 -9.48 5.30
CA SER A 230 13.26 -10.08 6.65
C SER A 230 12.15 -9.59 7.59
N ASN A 231 11.52 -8.45 7.29
CA ASN A 231 10.41 -7.88 8.05
C ASN A 231 9.54 -7.07 7.09
N ALA A 232 8.30 -7.52 6.82
CA ALA A 232 7.44 -6.90 5.82
C ALA A 232 5.95 -7.14 6.05
N ASP A 233 5.17 -6.07 5.83
CA ASP A 233 3.73 -6.12 5.64
C ASP A 233 3.39 -5.73 4.20
N ILE A 234 2.79 -6.66 3.47
CA ILE A 234 2.60 -6.55 2.02
C ILE A 234 1.13 -6.75 1.69
N GLY A 235 0.53 -5.74 1.07
CA GLY A 235 -0.81 -5.79 0.50
C GLY A 235 -0.77 -5.60 -1.00
N GLY A 236 -1.67 -6.23 -1.75
CA GLY A 236 -1.75 -5.94 -3.18
C GLY A 236 -2.26 -4.54 -3.49
N VAL A 237 -3.02 -3.91 -2.60
CA VAL A 237 -3.46 -2.51 -2.76
C VAL A 237 -2.77 -1.60 -1.74
N ILE A 238 -2.86 -1.94 -0.46
CA ILE A 238 -2.32 -1.14 0.65
C ILE A 238 -1.49 -2.04 1.58
N GLY A 239 -0.25 -1.67 1.87
CA GLY A 239 0.63 -2.46 2.75
C GLY A 239 0.09 -2.52 4.18
N VAL A 240 0.06 -1.38 4.86
CA VAL A 240 -0.41 -1.25 6.23
C VAL A 240 -1.50 -0.19 6.33
N VAL A 241 -2.55 -0.50 7.09
CA VAL A 241 -3.51 0.47 7.61
C VAL A 241 -3.34 0.54 9.12
N THR A 242 -2.99 1.72 9.63
CA THR A 242 -2.95 2.00 11.07
C THR A 242 -3.87 3.16 11.37
N ASN A 243 -4.85 2.96 12.23
CA ASN A 243 -5.92 3.93 12.36
C ASN A 243 -6.32 4.20 13.83
N TYR A 244 -6.14 5.44 14.27
CA TYR A 244 -6.66 5.99 15.51
C TYR A 244 -8.00 6.76 15.34
N GLY A 245 -8.37 7.12 14.11
CA GLY A 245 -9.67 7.66 13.66
C GLY A 245 -10.59 6.61 13.02
N LYS A 246 -11.28 6.93 11.90
CA LYS A 246 -12.13 6.00 11.13
C LYS A 246 -11.64 5.85 9.68
N VAL A 247 -11.61 4.62 9.17
CA VAL A 247 -11.48 4.35 7.73
C VAL A 247 -12.85 3.98 7.20
N PHE A 248 -13.32 4.64 6.14
CA PHE A 248 -14.61 4.36 5.52
C PHE A 248 -14.43 3.68 4.16
N ILE A 249 -14.87 2.42 4.09
CA ILE A 249 -14.88 1.59 2.87
C ILE A 249 -16.28 0.99 2.76
N LYS A 250 -17.25 1.76 2.25
CA LYS A 250 -18.66 1.37 2.23
C LYS A 250 -19.38 1.89 0.99
N GLY A 251 -20.46 1.22 0.60
CA GLY A 251 -21.36 1.72 -0.44
C GLY A 251 -20.91 1.39 -1.85
N ASP A 252 -20.57 2.39 -2.66
CA ASP A 252 -20.18 2.22 -4.06
C ASP A 252 -18.69 1.92 -4.26
N VAL A 253 -17.95 1.74 -3.18
CA VAL A 253 -16.52 1.40 -3.23
C VAL A 253 -16.30 -0.03 -3.69
N CYS A 254 -15.22 -0.24 -4.43
CA CYS A 254 -14.65 -1.55 -4.71
C CYS A 254 -13.13 -1.46 -4.64
N VAL A 255 -12.54 -2.18 -3.68
CA VAL A 255 -11.09 -2.24 -3.49
C VAL A 255 -10.60 -3.59 -4.01
N GLU A 256 -9.86 -3.57 -5.10
CA GLU A 256 -9.49 -4.79 -5.81
C GLU A 256 -7.98 -4.92 -5.99
N ASN A 257 -7.47 -6.13 -5.78
CA ASN A 257 -6.16 -6.53 -6.29
C ASN A 257 -6.31 -7.59 -7.38
N LYS A 258 -5.69 -7.34 -8.53
CA LYS A 258 -5.60 -8.26 -9.67
C LYS A 258 -4.15 -8.68 -9.96
N GLY A 259 -3.18 -7.93 -9.47
CA GLY A 259 -1.76 -8.24 -9.62
C GLY A 259 -1.29 -9.38 -8.72
N ASN A 260 -0.29 -10.15 -9.16
CA ASN A 260 0.27 -11.20 -8.31
C ASN A 260 1.23 -10.61 -7.28
N LEU A 261 1.26 -11.22 -6.09
CA LEU A 261 2.26 -10.96 -5.06
C LEU A 261 3.27 -12.10 -5.08
N THR A 262 4.55 -11.79 -5.23
CA THR A 262 5.66 -12.76 -5.15
C THR A 262 6.67 -12.29 -4.12
N VAL A 263 6.79 -13.03 -3.03
CA VAL A 263 7.58 -12.66 -1.87
C VAL A 263 8.58 -13.78 -1.57
N GLN A 264 9.85 -13.42 -1.48
CA GLN A 264 10.90 -14.32 -1.01
C GLN A 264 11.45 -13.82 0.32
N TRP A 265 11.44 -14.69 1.33
CA TRP A 265 12.02 -14.38 2.62
C TRP A 265 13.52 -14.71 2.71
N LYS A 266 14.19 -14.12 3.70
CA LYS A 266 15.55 -14.47 4.06
C LYS A 266 15.57 -15.66 5.02
N ALA A 267 16.41 -16.66 4.75
CA ALA A 267 16.48 -17.89 5.55
C ALA A 267 16.84 -17.66 7.03
N ASP A 268 17.70 -16.67 7.31
CA ASP A 268 18.20 -16.29 8.64
C ASP A 268 17.45 -15.09 9.26
N ALA A 269 16.29 -14.72 8.71
CA ALA A 269 15.46 -13.66 9.30
C ALA A 269 15.08 -13.97 10.75
N GLN A 270 15.03 -12.94 11.58
CA GLN A 270 14.60 -13.04 12.98
C GLN A 270 13.10 -13.36 13.06
N PRO A 271 12.63 -13.93 14.19
CA PRO A 271 11.22 -14.23 14.41
C PRO A 271 10.41 -12.93 14.62
N GLU A 272 10.07 -12.27 13.53
CA GLU A 272 9.15 -11.13 13.48
C GLU A 272 7.78 -11.56 12.93
N HIS A 273 6.75 -10.75 13.17
CA HIS A 273 5.41 -10.93 12.59
C HIS A 273 5.32 -10.24 11.24
N ASN A 274 4.82 -10.97 10.24
CA ASN A 274 4.75 -10.47 8.85
C ASN A 274 3.37 -10.76 8.27
N CYS A 275 2.74 -9.74 7.72
CA CYS A 275 1.40 -9.85 7.18
C CYS A 275 1.43 -9.79 5.65
N ILE A 276 0.84 -10.78 4.99
CA ILE A 276 0.73 -10.78 3.53
C ILE A 276 -0.74 -10.97 3.16
N GLY A 277 -1.31 -10.01 2.43
CA GLY A 277 -2.67 -10.14 1.94
C GLY A 277 -2.89 -9.60 0.54
N GLY A 278 -3.86 -10.17 -0.17
CA GLY A 278 -4.13 -9.79 -1.56
C GLY A 278 -4.58 -8.34 -1.69
N VAL A 279 -5.33 -7.80 -0.73
CA VAL A 279 -5.72 -6.38 -0.71
C VAL A 279 -4.90 -5.60 0.32
N PHE A 280 -4.90 -6.08 1.57
CA PHE A 280 -4.22 -5.46 2.70
C PHE A 280 -3.17 -6.39 3.30
N GLY A 281 -1.98 -5.90 3.60
CA GLY A 281 -1.03 -6.64 4.44
C GLY A 281 -1.56 -6.70 5.87
N GLN A 282 -1.49 -5.56 6.57
CA GLN A 282 -2.03 -5.38 7.91
C GLN A 282 -3.11 -4.32 7.94
N PHE A 283 -4.17 -4.55 8.70
CA PHE A 283 -5.28 -3.61 8.87
C PHE A 283 -5.69 -3.50 10.34
N TRP A 284 -5.29 -2.41 10.98
CA TRP A 284 -5.68 -2.04 12.33
C TRP A 284 -6.54 -0.79 12.36
N THR A 285 -7.67 -0.87 13.07
CA THR A 285 -8.69 0.19 13.03
C THR A 285 -9.55 0.23 14.29
N ASN A 286 -10.16 1.37 14.58
CA ASN A 286 -11.34 1.43 15.45
C ASN A 286 -12.61 1.06 14.64
N GLU A 287 -13.77 0.95 15.30
CA GLU A 287 -15.06 0.53 14.72
C GLU A 287 -15.25 1.01 13.27
N THR A 288 -15.28 0.06 12.33
CA THR A 288 -15.45 0.36 10.91
C THR A 288 -16.26 -0.73 10.20
N ASP A 289 -17.06 -0.26 9.25
CA ASP A 289 -17.67 -1.07 8.21
C ASP A 289 -16.69 -1.12 7.03
N ILE A 290 -16.30 -2.32 6.62
CA ILE A 290 -15.49 -2.54 5.42
C ILE A 290 -16.23 -3.45 4.46
N GLU A 291 -16.43 -2.95 3.24
CA GLU A 291 -17.22 -3.62 2.21
C GLU A 291 -16.41 -3.78 0.92
N HIS A 292 -16.72 -4.82 0.15
CA HIS A 292 -16.27 -4.99 -1.25
C HIS A 292 -14.74 -5.03 -1.43
N LEU A 293 -14.09 -5.93 -0.68
CA LEU A 293 -12.64 -6.16 -0.74
C LEU A 293 -12.34 -7.45 -1.50
N HIS A 294 -11.82 -7.33 -2.73
CA HIS A 294 -11.69 -8.48 -3.63
C HIS A 294 -10.25 -8.71 -4.08
N ASN A 295 -9.78 -9.94 -3.97
CA ASN A 295 -8.50 -10.36 -4.51
C ASN A 295 -8.68 -11.40 -5.63
N TRP A 296 -8.01 -11.13 -6.75
CA TRP A 296 -7.94 -11.99 -7.93
C TRP A 296 -6.52 -12.48 -8.21
N GLY A 297 -5.51 -11.75 -7.71
CA GLY A 297 -4.10 -12.06 -7.91
C GLY A 297 -3.61 -13.20 -7.02
N ASN A 298 -2.67 -14.00 -7.53
CA ASN A 298 -2.07 -15.06 -6.70
C ASN A 298 -1.09 -14.47 -5.70
N ILE A 299 -0.99 -15.10 -4.53
CA ILE A 299 0.00 -14.81 -3.50
C ILE A 299 0.99 -15.97 -3.47
N ARG A 300 2.27 -15.68 -3.70
CA ARG A 300 3.35 -16.66 -3.68
C ARG A 300 4.37 -16.24 -2.63
N LEU A 301 4.58 -17.11 -1.65
CA LEU A 301 5.57 -16.92 -0.60
C LEU A 301 6.59 -18.06 -0.62
N ASP A 302 7.87 -17.71 -0.71
CA ASP A 302 8.96 -18.62 -0.40
C ASP A 302 9.53 -18.28 0.99
N THR A 303 9.24 -19.13 1.98
CA THR A 303 9.63 -18.88 3.38
C THR A 303 11.11 -19.12 3.63
N GLN A 304 11.80 -19.84 2.73
CA GLN A 304 13.17 -20.31 2.94
C GLN A 304 13.39 -21.06 4.28
N ASN A 305 12.35 -21.67 4.86
CA ASN A 305 12.37 -22.32 6.19
C ASN A 305 12.84 -21.40 7.34
N THR A 306 12.63 -20.09 7.20
CA THR A 306 12.90 -19.11 8.25
C THR A 306 12.04 -19.35 9.50
N SER A 307 12.48 -18.83 10.66
CA SER A 307 11.72 -18.79 11.92
C SER A 307 10.69 -17.66 12.01
N ALA A 308 10.58 -16.80 10.99
CA ALA A 308 9.59 -15.74 10.96
C ALA A 308 8.15 -16.27 11.05
N THR A 309 7.28 -15.46 11.65
CA THR A 309 5.85 -15.73 11.72
C THR A 309 5.17 -15.07 10.53
N PHE A 310 4.31 -15.83 9.85
CA PHE A 310 3.56 -15.34 8.70
C PHE A 310 2.06 -15.39 8.94
N GLU A 311 1.39 -14.27 8.67
CA GLU A 311 -0.07 -14.14 8.72
C GLU A 311 -0.55 -13.85 7.29
N ILE A 312 -1.11 -14.88 6.65
CA ILE A 312 -1.34 -14.87 5.20
C ILE A 312 -2.83 -15.01 4.90
N GLY A 313 -3.39 -14.04 4.19
CA GLY A 313 -4.79 -14.07 3.77
C GLY A 313 -4.97 -13.76 2.29
N GLY A 314 -5.97 -14.37 1.65
CA GLY A 314 -6.29 -14.03 0.26
C GLY A 314 -6.70 -12.56 0.09
N VAL A 315 -7.33 -11.95 1.10
CA VAL A 315 -7.72 -10.53 1.11
C VAL A 315 -6.88 -9.73 2.10
N CYS A 316 -6.70 -10.23 3.33
CA CYS A 316 -5.99 -9.50 4.38
C CYS A 316 -5.07 -10.42 5.19
N GLY A 317 -3.81 -10.04 5.38
CA GLY A 317 -2.89 -10.79 6.24
C GLY A 317 -3.33 -10.77 7.70
N ASN A 318 -3.53 -9.57 8.24
CA ASN A 318 -3.99 -9.34 9.62
C ASN A 318 -5.11 -8.30 9.68
N LEU A 319 -6.27 -8.65 10.24
CA LEU A 319 -7.40 -7.73 10.44
C LEU A 319 -7.80 -7.68 11.91
N GLN A 320 -7.41 -6.63 12.62
CA GLN A 320 -7.71 -6.51 14.05
C GLN A 320 -8.22 -5.11 14.41
N PRO A 321 -9.11 -5.00 15.41
CA PRO A 321 -9.44 -3.71 15.96
C PRO A 321 -8.28 -3.21 16.83
N HIS A 322 -8.11 -1.90 16.94
CA HIS A 322 -7.18 -1.28 17.89
C HIS A 322 -7.65 -1.39 19.34
N ASN A 323 -8.97 -1.48 19.54
CA ASN A 323 -9.63 -1.57 20.85
C ASN A 323 -10.60 -2.77 20.87
N TYR A 324 -11.40 -2.92 21.93
CA TYR A 324 -12.45 -3.95 22.01
C TYR A 324 -13.68 -3.70 21.11
N GLU A 325 -13.56 -2.77 20.16
CA GLU A 325 -14.59 -2.47 19.17
C GLU A 325 -14.62 -3.52 18.07
N ARG A 326 -15.79 -3.64 17.43
CA ARG A 326 -16.02 -4.67 16.42
C ARG A 326 -15.83 -4.10 15.02
N ILE A 327 -15.21 -4.90 14.15
CA ILE A 327 -15.14 -4.66 12.71
C ILE A 327 -16.27 -5.44 12.05
N TYR A 328 -16.90 -4.84 11.02
CA TYR A 328 -17.98 -5.47 10.26
C TYR A 328 -17.58 -5.68 8.79
N PRO A 329 -16.81 -6.74 8.48
CA PRO A 329 -16.47 -7.07 7.11
C PRO A 329 -17.66 -7.66 6.36
N LEU A 330 -17.98 -7.07 5.21
CA LEU A 330 -19.02 -7.52 4.29
C LEU A 330 -18.44 -7.70 2.87
N ASP A 331 -18.76 -8.82 2.23
CA ASP A 331 -18.41 -9.06 0.82
C ASP A 331 -16.90 -9.05 0.55
N LEU A 332 -16.18 -9.89 1.32
CA LEU A 332 -14.75 -10.16 1.11
C LEU A 332 -14.63 -11.37 0.19
N TYR A 333 -13.85 -11.23 -0.87
CA TYR A 333 -13.76 -12.25 -1.92
C TYR A 333 -12.32 -12.54 -2.29
N ASN A 334 -11.95 -13.81 -2.38
CA ASN A 334 -10.66 -14.24 -2.91
C ASN A 334 -10.83 -15.31 -3.99
N ALA A 335 -10.30 -15.06 -5.18
CA ALA A 335 -10.10 -16.07 -6.24
C ALA A 335 -8.63 -16.40 -6.51
N GLY A 336 -7.70 -15.61 -5.97
CA GLY A 336 -6.26 -15.85 -6.11
C GLY A 336 -5.79 -17.06 -5.31
N ASN A 337 -4.89 -17.87 -5.88
CA ASN A 337 -4.27 -18.96 -5.12
C ASN A 337 -3.25 -18.40 -4.12
N ILE A 338 -3.16 -19.07 -2.97
CA ILE A 338 -2.12 -18.84 -1.96
C ILE A 338 -1.15 -20.03 -2.04
N GLU A 339 0.05 -19.78 -2.54
CA GLU A 339 1.10 -20.77 -2.75
C GLU A 339 2.25 -20.50 -1.78
N ILE A 340 2.46 -21.39 -0.81
CA ILE A 340 3.56 -21.30 0.16
C ILE A 340 4.56 -22.42 -0.11
N LYS A 341 5.78 -22.01 -0.42
CA LYS A 341 6.92 -22.89 -0.62
C LYS A 341 7.76 -22.93 0.65
N ASN A 342 8.26 -24.13 0.95
CA ASN A 342 8.99 -24.48 2.18
C ASN A 342 8.09 -24.51 3.44
N ASP A 343 8.67 -24.83 4.59
CA ASP A 343 7.93 -25.01 5.84
C ASP A 343 7.52 -23.65 6.43
N LEU A 344 6.34 -23.61 7.06
CA LEU A 344 5.97 -22.59 8.03
C LEU A 344 6.48 -23.07 9.40
N THR A 345 7.67 -22.63 9.80
CA THR A 345 8.34 -23.20 10.98
C THR A 345 7.86 -22.61 12.31
N SER A 346 7.39 -21.35 12.31
CA SER A 346 6.78 -20.73 13.48
C SER A 346 5.40 -21.33 13.74
N GLU A 347 5.17 -21.78 14.98
CA GLU A 347 3.89 -22.33 15.43
C GLU A 347 2.74 -21.32 15.34
N TYR A 348 3.06 -20.01 15.35
CA TYR A 348 2.09 -18.92 15.26
C TYR A 348 1.74 -18.52 13.83
N SER A 349 2.38 -19.12 12.82
CA SER A 349 2.03 -18.81 11.42
C SER A 349 0.61 -19.26 11.12
N CYS A 350 -0.14 -18.47 10.36
CA CYS A 350 -1.53 -18.76 10.04
C CYS A 350 -1.85 -18.42 8.58
N VAL A 351 -2.77 -19.20 8.01
CA VAL A 351 -3.20 -19.04 6.62
C VAL A 351 -4.71 -19.17 6.55
N GLY A 352 -5.36 -18.13 6.04
CA GLY A 352 -6.77 -18.17 5.67
C GLY A 352 -6.95 -17.88 4.19
N GLY A 353 -7.90 -18.56 3.54
CA GLY A 353 -8.24 -18.22 2.15
C GLY A 353 -8.73 -16.77 1.99
N ILE A 354 -9.16 -16.11 3.07
CA ILE A 354 -9.53 -14.69 3.08
C ILE A 354 -8.68 -13.90 4.07
N ILE A 355 -8.63 -14.32 5.34
CA ILE A 355 -7.92 -13.59 6.39
C ILE A 355 -6.96 -14.52 7.12
N GLY A 356 -5.68 -14.14 7.20
CA GLY A 356 -4.66 -14.90 7.93
C GLY A 356 -4.92 -14.87 9.44
N SER A 357 -4.78 -13.70 10.03
CA SER A 357 -5.01 -13.43 11.46
C SER A 357 -6.12 -12.40 11.64
N PHE A 358 -7.01 -12.59 12.60
CA PHE A 358 -8.15 -11.70 12.78
C PHE A 358 -8.61 -11.58 14.23
N GLY A 359 -9.32 -10.50 14.55
CA GLY A 359 -9.94 -10.31 15.86
C GLY A 359 -11.15 -9.39 15.79
N GLY A 360 -12.09 -9.53 16.73
CA GLY A 360 -13.22 -8.64 16.93
C GLY A 360 -14.08 -8.46 15.68
N CYS A 361 -14.28 -9.50 14.87
CA CYS A 361 -14.94 -9.39 13.56
C CYS A 361 -16.35 -9.99 13.54
N SER A 362 -17.26 -9.38 12.78
CA SER A 362 -18.56 -9.96 12.41
C SER A 362 -18.68 -10.04 10.89
N LEU A 363 -18.42 -11.23 10.35
CA LEU A 363 -18.15 -11.46 8.94
C LEU A 363 -19.38 -11.94 8.15
N HIS A 364 -19.73 -11.22 7.09
CA HIS A 364 -20.79 -11.56 6.14
C HIS A 364 -20.28 -11.65 4.71
N ARG A 365 -20.87 -12.57 3.92
CA ARG A 365 -20.54 -12.77 2.49
C ARG A 365 -19.04 -12.92 2.22
N VAL A 366 -18.35 -13.65 3.09
CA VAL A 366 -16.93 -13.93 2.94
C VAL A 366 -16.75 -15.19 2.11
N ILE A 367 -16.16 -15.07 0.92
CA ILE A 367 -16.13 -16.14 -0.09
C ILE A 367 -14.71 -16.39 -0.57
N ASN A 368 -14.25 -17.64 -0.42
CA ASN A 368 -12.99 -18.09 -1.01
C ASN A 368 -13.24 -19.06 -2.17
N GLU A 369 -12.61 -18.78 -3.31
CA GLU A 369 -12.46 -19.66 -4.47
C GLU A 369 -11.00 -19.98 -4.80
N GLY A 370 -10.05 -19.31 -4.12
CA GLY A 370 -8.62 -19.55 -4.29
C GLY A 370 -8.14 -20.81 -3.55
N ARG A 371 -7.19 -21.54 -4.14
CA ARG A 371 -6.60 -22.73 -3.49
C ARG A 371 -5.47 -22.31 -2.56
N ILE A 372 -5.38 -22.96 -1.40
CA ILE A 372 -4.20 -22.92 -0.54
C ILE A 372 -3.32 -24.12 -0.87
N VAL A 373 -2.07 -23.87 -1.27
CA VAL A 373 -1.10 -24.89 -1.69
C VAL A 373 0.17 -24.75 -0.85
N LEU A 374 0.52 -25.82 -0.14
CA LEU A 374 1.71 -25.89 0.69
C LEU A 374 2.66 -26.95 0.14
N SER A 375 3.93 -26.59 -0.08
CA SER A 375 4.96 -27.57 -0.48
C SER A 375 5.65 -28.22 0.72
N GLY A 376 5.67 -27.54 1.86
CA GLY A 376 6.29 -27.98 3.11
C GLY A 376 5.28 -28.28 4.21
N LYS A 377 5.76 -28.35 5.45
CA LYS A 377 4.92 -28.46 6.65
C LYS A 377 4.17 -27.15 6.87
N GLY A 378 2.86 -27.26 7.10
CA GLY A 378 2.01 -26.15 7.51
C GLY A 378 1.96 -25.97 9.03
N SER A 379 1.11 -25.05 9.48
CA SER A 379 0.76 -24.85 10.89
C SER A 379 -0.62 -25.43 11.23
N GLU A 380 -1.01 -25.40 12.50
CA GLU A 380 -2.39 -25.77 12.91
C GLU A 380 -3.44 -24.73 12.53
N TYR A 381 -3.01 -23.49 12.20
CA TYR A 381 -3.87 -22.34 11.93
C TYR A 381 -4.14 -22.15 10.43
N ILE A 382 -4.32 -23.24 9.68
CA ILE A 382 -4.66 -23.20 8.26
C ILE A 382 -6.15 -23.53 8.06
N SER A 383 -6.86 -22.60 7.42
CA SER A 383 -8.31 -22.69 7.18
C SER A 383 -8.69 -22.16 5.80
N GLY A 384 -9.84 -22.61 5.29
CA GLY A 384 -10.39 -22.19 4.00
C GLY A 384 -10.84 -20.72 3.95
N LEU A 385 -11.28 -20.13 5.08
CA LEU A 385 -11.60 -18.70 5.16
C LEU A 385 -10.70 -17.95 6.14
N LEU A 386 -10.69 -18.39 7.41
CA LEU A 386 -10.12 -17.63 8.53
C LEU A 386 -9.04 -18.43 9.25
N GLY A 387 -7.79 -17.96 9.23
CA GLY A 387 -6.64 -18.65 9.85
C GLY A 387 -6.69 -18.66 11.39
N ALA A 388 -6.00 -17.73 12.04
CA ALA A 388 -5.91 -17.65 13.50
C ALA A 388 -6.74 -16.49 14.07
N GLU A 389 -7.49 -16.77 15.13
CA GLU A 389 -8.16 -15.73 15.92
C GLU A 389 -7.18 -15.16 16.97
N SER A 390 -7.14 -13.84 17.08
CA SER A 390 -6.33 -13.10 18.05
C SER A 390 -6.83 -13.37 19.47
N PRO A 391 -5.95 -13.75 20.41
CA PRO A 391 -6.32 -13.97 21.82
C PRO A 391 -6.80 -12.69 22.52
N ILE A 392 -6.34 -11.53 22.05
CA ILE A 392 -6.62 -10.22 22.67
C ILE A 392 -8.01 -9.75 22.27
N HIS A 393 -8.37 -9.95 21.00
CA HIS A 393 -9.59 -9.42 20.38
C HIS A 393 -10.55 -10.58 20.02
N GLY A 394 -10.90 -11.45 20.95
CA GLY A 394 -11.85 -12.54 20.69
C GLY A 394 -13.28 -12.06 20.35
N ASN A 395 -14.28 -12.95 20.42
CA ASN A 395 -15.71 -12.65 20.20
C ASN A 395 -16.04 -12.35 18.72
N CYS A 396 -15.59 -13.25 17.84
CA CYS A 396 -15.85 -13.20 16.40
C CYS A 396 -17.09 -13.99 15.98
N TYR A 397 -17.76 -13.52 14.94
CA TYR A 397 -18.97 -14.13 14.37
C TYR A 397 -18.78 -14.37 12.89
N LEU A 398 -18.89 -15.63 12.47
CA LEU A 398 -18.89 -15.99 11.05
C LEU A 398 -20.30 -16.40 10.64
N TYR A 399 -20.91 -15.65 9.73
CA TYR A 399 -22.28 -15.92 9.32
C TYR A 399 -22.36 -17.02 8.27
N SER A 400 -23.46 -17.78 8.27
CA SER A 400 -23.66 -18.92 7.37
C SER A 400 -23.76 -18.56 5.87
N CYS A 401 -23.72 -17.28 5.51
CA CYS A 401 -23.57 -16.81 4.13
C CYS A 401 -22.11 -16.78 3.66
N CYS A 402 -21.14 -17.05 4.54
CA CYS A 402 -19.73 -17.18 4.20
C CYS A 402 -19.42 -18.60 3.72
N LYS A 403 -18.55 -18.74 2.72
CA LYS A 403 -18.37 -19.99 1.99
C LYS A 403 -16.95 -20.15 1.46
N ASP A 404 -16.28 -21.22 1.86
CA ASP A 404 -15.13 -21.73 1.12
C ASP A 404 -15.64 -22.67 0.03
N LYS A 405 -15.44 -22.30 -1.24
CA LYS A 405 -15.86 -23.11 -2.39
C LYS A 405 -14.83 -24.19 -2.74
N ILE A 406 -13.62 -24.14 -2.17
CA ILE A 406 -12.58 -25.14 -2.41
C ILE A 406 -12.76 -26.37 -1.51
N GLY A 407 -12.97 -26.17 -0.20
CA GLY A 407 -13.31 -27.23 0.74
C GLY A 407 -12.15 -28.17 1.12
N THR A 408 -10.90 -27.77 0.86
CA THR A 408 -9.70 -28.55 1.26
C THR A 408 -9.45 -28.46 2.76
N TYR A 409 -9.75 -27.31 3.36
CA TYR A 409 -9.49 -26.99 4.76
C TYR A 409 -10.80 -26.67 5.48
N PRO A 410 -10.86 -26.80 6.81
CA PRO A 410 -12.00 -26.29 7.58
C PRO A 410 -12.19 -24.80 7.31
N VAL A 411 -13.45 -24.36 7.24
CA VAL A 411 -13.79 -22.95 6.99
C VAL A 411 -13.12 -22.03 8.04
N TRP A 412 -13.14 -22.46 9.30
CA TRP A 412 -12.53 -21.77 10.44
C TRP A 412 -12.34 -22.75 11.61
N ASN A 413 -11.14 -22.80 12.17
CA ASN A 413 -10.83 -23.50 13.43
C ASN A 413 -11.11 -22.58 14.63
N ILE A 414 -12.24 -22.77 15.30
CA ILE A 414 -12.62 -21.98 16.48
C ILE A 414 -11.86 -22.48 17.70
N HIS A 415 -10.98 -21.64 18.25
CA HIS A 415 -10.23 -21.93 19.46
C HIS A 415 -10.84 -21.29 20.72
N TYR A 416 -11.64 -20.23 20.56
CA TYR A 416 -12.18 -19.45 21.67
C TYR A 416 -13.70 -19.65 21.83
N PRO A 417 -14.19 -19.93 23.06
CA PRO A 417 -15.60 -20.30 23.30
C PRO A 417 -16.60 -19.16 23.08
N VAL A 418 -16.13 -17.91 23.08
CA VAL A 418 -16.97 -16.72 22.85
C VAL A 418 -17.30 -16.51 21.37
N SER A 419 -16.52 -17.14 20.49
CA SER A 419 -16.56 -16.98 19.05
C SER A 419 -17.36 -18.12 18.42
N LYS A 420 -18.15 -17.83 17.38
CA LYS A 420 -19.10 -18.80 16.84
C LYS A 420 -19.51 -18.55 15.41
N GLN A 421 -19.85 -19.64 14.74
CA GLN A 421 -20.61 -19.60 13.49
C GLN A 421 -22.09 -19.41 13.79
N ILE A 422 -22.76 -18.50 13.08
CA ILE A 422 -24.17 -18.19 13.31
C ILE A 422 -24.99 -18.16 12.02
N PRO A 423 -26.30 -18.49 12.07
CA PRO A 423 -27.16 -18.41 10.89
C PRO A 423 -27.28 -16.98 10.38
N CYS A 424 -27.09 -16.80 9.07
CA CYS A 424 -27.47 -15.56 8.40
C CYS A 424 -28.99 -15.50 8.22
N LYS A 425 -29.59 -14.38 8.64
CA LYS A 425 -31.03 -14.11 8.45
C LYS A 425 -31.30 -13.20 7.26
N GLU A 426 -30.26 -12.64 6.66
CA GLU A 426 -30.37 -11.75 5.52
C GLU A 426 -30.58 -12.54 4.25
N LYS A 427 -31.49 -12.05 3.40
CA LYS A 427 -31.62 -12.52 2.02
C LYS A 427 -30.60 -11.78 1.20
N HIS A 428 -29.45 -12.39 0.99
CA HIS A 428 -28.52 -11.91 -0.02
C HIS A 428 -29.09 -12.30 -1.39
N GLU A 429 -29.13 -11.36 -2.33
CA GLU A 429 -29.44 -11.68 -3.72
C GLU A 429 -28.45 -12.76 -4.17
N THR A 430 -29.01 -13.89 -4.60
CA THR A 430 -28.30 -15.15 -4.78
C THR A 430 -27.23 -15.05 -5.86
N GLU A 431 -26.06 -15.61 -5.52
CA GLU A 431 -25.01 -16.14 -6.40
C GLU A 431 -25.48 -16.34 -7.86
N SER A 432 -25.00 -15.50 -8.79
CA SER A 432 -25.08 -15.70 -10.24
C SER A 432 -23.77 -16.26 -10.77
#